data_AF-A0A1I1RIV7-F1
#
_entry.id   AF-A0A1I1RIV7-F1
#
_cell.length_a   1.000
_cell.length_b   1.000
_cell.length_c   1.000
_cell.angle_alpha   90.00
_cell.angle_beta   90.00
_cell.angle_gamma   90.00
#
_symmetry.space_group_name_H-M   'P 1'
#
loop_
_entity.id
_entity.type
_entity.pdbx_description
1 polymer ?
#
loop_
_entity_poly.entity_id
_entity_poly.type
_entity_poly.pdbx_seq_one_letter_code
_entity_poly.pdbx_strand_id
1 'polypeptide(L)'
;MSHRSFSDLAQDDYFTSGNWHLKIRQTIIAVIGWLGVISPFIGVYIILHFPQIAQKAHIKYYSDIILPMKFLIEFFIIIFIIIIITYLFLTVHNNRHFAFVWTKHRVVDQKRRMRHEKLIEQGWTEKFGNLKQRQQYNFYSVKPEQNLENDFAQRLFKK
;
A
#
# COMPACT_ATOMS: atom_id res chain seq x y z
N MET A 1 -27.63 4.06 -19.53
CA MET A 1 -26.41 4.03 -18.69
C MET A 1 -26.49 2.80 -17.81
N SER A 2 -25.66 1.77 -18.05
CA SER A 2 -25.71 0.56 -17.23
C SER A 2 -25.03 0.82 -15.88
N HIS A 3 -25.71 0.50 -14.79
CA HIS A 3 -25.14 0.54 -13.44
C HIS A 3 -24.03 -0.51 -13.36
N ARG A 4 -22.76 -0.10 -13.45
CA ARG A 4 -21.63 -0.96 -13.13
C ARG A 4 -21.49 -1.05 -11.61
N SER A 5 -21.35 -2.27 -11.11
CA SER A 5 -21.15 -2.56 -9.69
C SER A 5 -19.77 -2.04 -9.24
N PHE A 6 -19.59 -1.71 -7.96
CA PHE A 6 -18.27 -1.34 -7.42
C PHE A 6 -17.22 -2.45 -7.64
N SER A 7 -17.66 -3.71 -7.72
CA SER A 7 -16.82 -4.84 -8.13
C SER A 7 -16.21 -4.65 -9.51
N ASP A 8 -16.94 -4.07 -10.46
CA ASP A 8 -16.50 -3.91 -11.85
C ASP A 8 -15.51 -2.75 -12.02
N LEU A 9 -15.39 -1.87 -11.01
CA LEU A 9 -14.37 -0.82 -10.94
C LEU A 9 -13.08 -1.32 -10.29
N ALA A 10 -13.18 -2.30 -9.40
CA ALA A 10 -12.03 -2.89 -8.70
C ALA A 10 -11.43 -4.10 -9.45
N GLN A 11 -12.23 -4.78 -10.27
CA GLN A 11 -11.85 -6.00 -10.98
C GLN A 11 -11.53 -5.69 -12.45
N ASP A 12 -10.26 -5.85 -12.81
CA ASP A 12 -9.79 -5.65 -14.19
C ASP A 12 -9.96 -6.94 -15.02
N ASP A 13 -10.63 -6.80 -16.17
CA ASP A 13 -10.89 -7.85 -17.16
C ASP A 13 -9.62 -8.52 -17.70
N TYR A 14 -8.46 -7.88 -17.55
CA TYR A 14 -7.16 -8.49 -17.85
C TYR A 14 -6.86 -9.70 -16.95
N PHE A 15 -7.26 -9.66 -15.67
CA PHE A 15 -6.94 -10.71 -14.70
C PHE A 15 -8.02 -11.79 -14.60
N THR A 16 -9.19 -11.59 -15.19
CA THR A 16 -10.28 -12.59 -15.20
C THR A 16 -10.01 -13.74 -16.17
N SER A 17 -10.55 -14.92 -15.90
CA SER A 17 -10.46 -16.09 -16.80
C SER A 17 -11.42 -15.91 -17.99
N GLY A 18 -10.95 -16.20 -19.21
CA GLY A 18 -11.80 -16.23 -20.43
C GLY A 18 -11.47 -15.15 -21.47
N ASN A 19 -10.93 -14.00 -21.06
CA ASN A 19 -10.67 -12.86 -21.96
C ASN A 19 -9.29 -12.89 -22.65
N TRP A 20 -8.94 -14.00 -23.31
CA TRP A 20 -7.61 -14.19 -23.90
C TRP A 20 -7.20 -13.13 -24.94
N HIS A 21 -8.13 -12.67 -25.78
CA HIS A 21 -7.87 -11.62 -26.75
C HIS A 21 -7.49 -10.29 -26.08
N LEU A 22 -8.19 -9.91 -25.00
CA LEU A 22 -7.93 -8.66 -24.28
C LEU A 22 -6.55 -8.69 -23.62
N LYS A 23 -6.20 -9.85 -23.03
CA LYS A 23 -4.88 -10.07 -22.42
C LYS A 23 -3.77 -9.89 -23.43
N ILE A 24 -3.81 -10.62 -24.55
CA ILE A 24 -2.77 -10.55 -25.59
C ILE A 24 -2.60 -9.11 -26.09
N ARG A 25 -3.70 -8.41 -26.39
CA ARG A 25 -3.64 -7.02 -26.87
C ARG A 25 -3.01 -6.09 -25.85
N GLN A 26 -3.43 -6.16 -24.59
CA GLN A 26 -2.91 -5.28 -23.54
C GLN A 26 -1.45 -5.61 -23.20
N THR A 27 -1.06 -6.89 -23.16
CA THR A 27 0.33 -7.30 -22.98
C THR A 27 1.21 -6.78 -24.12
N ILE A 28 0.78 -6.89 -25.38
CA ILE A 28 1.55 -6.35 -26.52
C ILE A 28 1.71 -4.84 -26.41
N ILE A 29 0.63 -4.10 -26.12
CA ILE A 29 0.70 -2.64 -25.94
C ILE A 29 1.65 -2.29 -24.79
N ALA A 30 1.57 -3.00 -23.66
CA ALA A 30 2.46 -2.78 -22.53
C ALA A 30 3.93 -3.04 -22.90
N VAL A 31 4.22 -4.14 -23.60
CA VAL A 31 5.58 -4.46 -24.07
C VAL A 31 6.10 -3.38 -25.02
N ILE A 32 5.29 -2.94 -26.00
CA ILE A 32 5.66 -1.85 -26.91
C ILE A 32 5.92 -0.55 -26.15
N GLY A 33 5.07 -0.23 -25.17
CA GLY A 33 5.25 0.92 -24.29
C GLY A 33 6.60 0.87 -23.56
N TRP A 34 6.94 -0.28 -22.98
CA TRP A 34 8.23 -0.49 -22.32
C TRP A 34 9.41 -0.40 -23.29
N LEU A 35 9.30 -0.93 -24.51
CA LEU A 35 10.34 -0.76 -25.54
C LEU A 35 10.53 0.72 -25.88
N GLY A 36 9.45 1.50 -25.96
CA GLY A 36 9.51 2.96 -26.13
C GLY A 36 10.24 3.67 -24.99
N VAL A 37 9.95 3.29 -23.74
CA VAL A 37 10.62 3.83 -22.55
C VAL A 37 12.12 3.48 -22.55
N ILE A 38 12.49 2.27 -22.96
CA ILE A 38 13.88 1.79 -22.94
C ILE A 38 14.70 2.34 -24.13
N SER A 39 14.05 2.60 -25.28
CA SER A 39 14.67 3.09 -26.51
C SER A 39 15.67 4.26 -26.34
N PRO A 40 15.34 5.37 -25.64
CA PRO A 40 16.29 6.47 -25.46
C PRO A 40 17.55 6.04 -24.68
N PHE A 41 17.43 5.13 -23.72
CA PHE A 41 18.58 4.63 -22.96
C PHE A 41 19.48 3.74 -23.81
N ILE A 42 18.90 2.90 -24.68
CA ILE A 42 19.65 2.11 -25.67
C ILE A 42 20.40 3.05 -26.61
N GLY A 43 19.75 4.12 -27.09
CA GLY A 43 20.38 5.12 -27.94
C GLY A 43 21.61 5.75 -27.29
N VAL A 44 21.48 6.23 -26.05
CA VAL A 44 22.60 6.79 -25.27
C VAL A 44 23.71 5.75 -25.09
N TYR A 45 23.38 4.50 -24.74
CA TYR A 45 24.35 3.43 -24.57
C TYR A 45 25.16 3.16 -25.86
N ILE A 46 24.47 3.07 -27.00
CA ILE A 46 25.10 2.84 -28.31
C ILE A 46 26.05 3.99 -28.65
N ILE A 47 25.60 5.25 -28.48
CA ILE A 47 26.41 6.43 -28.80
C ILE A 47 27.66 6.50 -27.91
N LEU A 48 27.56 6.09 -26.64
CA LEU A 48 28.69 6.06 -25.69
C LEU A 48 29.73 4.97 -26.02
N HIS A 49 29.29 3.77 -26.41
CA HIS A 49 30.18 2.62 -26.59
C HIS A 49 30.67 2.44 -28.03
N PHE A 50 29.97 3.01 -29.02
CA PHE A 50 30.29 2.86 -30.44
C PHE A 50 30.57 4.22 -31.10
N PRO A 51 31.78 4.78 -30.95
CA PRO A 51 32.12 6.12 -31.43
C PRO A 51 31.99 6.27 -32.96
N GLN A 52 32.12 5.18 -33.72
CA GLN A 52 31.92 5.18 -35.17
C GLN A 52 30.46 5.51 -35.58
N ILE A 53 29.48 5.08 -34.78
CA ILE A 53 28.06 5.38 -35.00
C ILE A 53 27.76 6.83 -34.61
N ALA A 54 28.35 7.30 -33.50
CA ALA A 54 28.26 8.69 -33.08
C ALA A 54 28.83 9.66 -34.13
N GLN A 55 29.97 9.30 -34.74
CA GLN A 55 30.59 10.08 -35.82
C GLN A 55 29.72 10.12 -37.08
N LYS A 56 29.13 8.99 -37.49
CA LYS A 56 28.20 8.94 -38.64
C LYS A 56 26.91 9.72 -38.41
N ALA A 57 26.44 9.78 -37.16
CA ALA A 57 25.27 10.54 -36.77
C ALA A 57 25.58 12.04 -36.52
N HIS A 58 26.80 12.50 -36.81
CA HIS A 58 27.26 13.88 -36.58
C HIS A 58 27.07 14.39 -35.14
N ILE A 59 27.06 13.47 -34.16
CA ILE A 59 26.81 13.80 -32.76
C ILE A 59 28.08 14.42 -32.17
N LYS A 60 27.95 15.66 -31.70
CA LYS A 60 29.00 16.36 -30.95
C LYS A 60 28.89 15.96 -29.49
N TYR A 61 29.66 14.95 -29.09
CA TYR A 61 29.63 14.33 -27.77
C TYR A 61 29.51 15.34 -26.59
N TYR A 62 30.26 16.44 -26.64
CA TYR A 62 30.24 17.43 -25.56
C TYR A 62 28.95 18.29 -25.53
N SER A 63 28.54 18.87 -26.67
CA SER A 63 27.36 19.75 -26.71
C SER A 63 26.05 18.98 -26.67
N ASP A 64 26.01 17.78 -27.26
CA ASP A 64 24.76 17.08 -27.53
C ASP A 64 24.44 16.07 -26.41
N ILE A 65 25.44 15.67 -25.62
CA ILE A 65 25.29 14.65 -24.57
C ILE A 65 25.73 15.19 -23.21
N ILE A 66 26.98 15.67 -23.09
CA ILE A 66 27.53 16.06 -21.78
C ILE A 66 26.80 17.29 -21.21
N LEU A 67 26.58 18.33 -22.02
CA LEU A 67 25.94 19.55 -21.55
C LEU A 67 24.48 19.32 -21.09
N PRO A 68 23.60 18.64 -21.86
CA PRO A 68 22.25 18.33 -21.40
C PRO A 68 22.22 17.38 -20.20
N MET A 69 23.12 16.39 -20.15
CA MET A 69 23.17 15.46 -19.01
C MET A 69 23.59 16.16 -17.72
N LYS A 70 24.57 17.09 -17.77
CA LYS A 70 24.93 17.91 -16.61
C LYS A 70 23.77 18.77 -16.14
N PHE A 71 23.10 19.45 -17.05
CA PHE A 71 21.89 20.23 -16.73
C PHE A 71 20.82 19.35 -16.06
N LEU A 72 20.57 18.16 -16.61
CA LEU A 72 19.55 17.25 -16.09
C LEU A 72 19.90 16.74 -14.68
N ILE A 73 21.17 16.42 -14.42
CA ILE A 73 21.65 16.02 -13.09
C ILE A 73 21.46 17.17 -12.08
N GLU A 74 21.89 18.38 -12.42
CA GLU A 74 21.74 19.57 -11.57
C GLU A 74 20.26 19.85 -11.28
N PHE A 75 19.41 19.79 -12.31
CA PHE A 75 17.97 19.94 -12.20
C PHE A 75 17.35 18.91 -11.26
N PHE A 76 17.69 17.62 -11.41
CA PHE A 76 17.15 16.57 -10.55
C PHE A 76 17.64 16.68 -9.11
N ILE A 77 18.88 17.13 -8.87
CA ILE A 77 19.38 17.39 -7.51
C ILE A 77 18.54 18.49 -6.85
N ILE A 78 18.26 19.60 -7.55
CA ILE A 78 17.44 20.70 -7.03
C ILE A 78 16.02 20.21 -6.71
N ILE A 79 15.39 19.49 -7.64
CA ILE A 79 14.06 18.92 -7.40
C ILE A 79 14.06 17.97 -6.21
N PHE A 80 15.06 17.10 -6.09
CA PHE A 80 15.18 16.16 -5.00
C PHE A 80 15.27 16.85 -3.64
N ILE A 81 16.05 17.94 -3.56
CA ILE A 81 16.13 18.78 -2.35
C ILE A 81 14.76 19.38 -2.02
N ILE A 82 14.04 19.93 -3.01
CA ILE A 82 12.69 20.48 -2.81
C ILE A 82 11.72 19.41 -2.30
N ILE A 83 11.79 18.20 -2.85
CA ILE A 83 10.97 17.06 -2.40
C ILE A 83 11.28 16.71 -0.95
N ILE A 84 12.56 16.62 -0.57
CA ILE A 84 12.96 16.34 0.82
C ILE A 84 12.40 17.40 1.76
N ILE A 85 12.59 18.67 1.45
CA ILE A 85 12.12 19.78 2.29
C ILE A 85 10.60 19.72 2.44
N THR A 86 9.88 19.52 1.33
CA THR A 86 8.42 19.43 1.31
C THR A 86 7.94 18.22 2.11
N TYR A 87 8.58 17.07 1.94
CA TYR A 87 8.26 15.84 2.66
C TYR A 87 8.45 16.03 4.16
N LEU A 88 9.61 16.52 4.59
CA LEU A 88 9.89 16.77 6.01
C LEU A 88 8.88 17.77 6.60
N PHE A 89 8.57 18.85 5.88
CA PHE A 89 7.56 19.82 6.29
C PHE A 89 6.19 19.17 6.47
N LEU A 90 5.72 18.40 5.48
CA LEU A 90 4.44 17.70 5.54
C LEU A 90 4.40 16.66 6.65
N THR A 91 5.47 15.90 6.86
CA THR A 91 5.56 14.92 7.95
C THR A 91 5.46 15.60 9.31
N VAL A 92 6.21 16.69 9.54
CA VAL A 92 6.13 17.44 10.81
C VAL A 92 4.75 18.06 10.97
N HIS A 93 4.20 18.69 9.93
CA HIS A 93 2.87 19.30 9.97
C HIS A 93 1.78 18.26 10.26
N ASN A 94 1.81 17.12 9.57
CA ASN A 94 0.86 16.03 9.74
C ASN A 94 0.99 15.40 11.14
N ASN A 95 2.20 15.16 11.64
CA ASN A 95 2.40 14.62 12.98
C ASN A 95 1.91 15.58 14.07
N ARG A 96 2.13 16.89 13.91
CA ARG A 96 1.58 17.90 14.81
C ARG A 96 0.05 17.90 14.73
N HIS A 97 -0.53 17.94 13.54
CA HIS A 97 -1.99 17.89 13.38
C HIS A 97 -2.57 16.62 13.98
N PHE A 98 -1.93 15.47 13.78
CA PHE A 98 -2.34 14.20 14.37
C PHE A 98 -2.32 14.25 15.90
N ALA A 99 -1.23 14.71 16.50
CA ALA A 99 -1.12 14.84 17.95
C ALA A 99 -2.13 15.82 18.56
N PHE A 100 -2.46 16.93 17.89
CA PHE A 100 -3.38 17.93 18.44
C PHE A 100 -4.86 17.64 18.15
N VAL A 101 -5.19 17.09 16.99
CA VAL A 101 -6.58 16.90 16.53
C VAL A 101 -7.10 15.49 16.85
N TRP A 102 -6.31 14.46 16.53
CA TRP A 102 -6.74 13.06 16.68
C TRP A 102 -6.55 12.54 18.10
N THR A 103 -5.59 13.05 18.85
CA THR A 103 -5.44 12.67 20.27
C THR A 103 -6.52 13.30 21.16
N LYS A 104 -7.10 14.45 20.77
CA LYS A 104 -8.24 15.08 21.47
C LYS A 104 -9.54 14.28 21.30
N HIS A 105 -9.76 13.70 20.13
CA HIS A 105 -10.84 12.76 19.90
C HIS A 105 -10.31 11.34 20.10
N ARG A 106 -10.13 10.92 21.36
CA ARG A 106 -9.86 9.50 21.64
C ARG A 106 -11.00 8.67 21.02
N VAL A 107 -10.73 8.10 19.85
CA VAL A 107 -11.67 7.31 19.04
C VAL A 107 -12.24 6.15 19.86
N VAL A 108 -11.54 5.74 20.92
CA VAL A 108 -11.99 4.74 21.88
C VAL A 108 -12.13 5.35 23.27
N ASP A 109 -13.37 5.41 23.75
CA ASP A 109 -13.66 5.67 25.16
C ASP A 109 -12.99 4.58 26.01
N GLN A 110 -11.93 4.95 26.73
CA GLN A 110 -11.16 4.03 27.56
C GLN A 110 -12.00 3.45 28.69
N LYS A 111 -12.96 4.21 29.24
CA LYS A 111 -13.86 3.69 30.29
C LYS A 111 -14.78 2.62 29.72
N ARG A 112 -15.32 2.85 28.51
CA ARG A 112 -16.14 1.85 27.80
C ARG A 112 -15.33 0.60 27.46
N ARG A 113 -14.08 0.76 26.98
CA ARG A 113 -13.19 -0.37 26.68
C ARG A 113 -12.92 -1.20 27.94
N MET A 114 -12.48 -0.57 29.03
CA MET A 114 -12.20 -1.28 30.29
C MET A 114 -13.45 -1.98 30.84
N ARG A 115 -14.63 -1.35 30.73
CA ARG A 115 -15.91 -1.97 31.11
C ARG A 115 -16.17 -3.22 30.26
N HIS A 116 -16.03 -3.13 28.95
CA HIS A 116 -16.25 -4.25 28.03
C HIS A 116 -15.24 -5.38 28.29
N GLU A 117 -13.95 -5.08 28.48
CA GLU A 117 -12.92 -6.07 28.82
C GLU A 117 -13.26 -6.81 30.12
N LYS A 118 -13.72 -6.09 31.15
CA LYS A 118 -14.15 -6.70 32.41
C LYS A 118 -15.37 -7.62 32.24
N LEU A 119 -16.37 -7.19 31.47
CA LEU A 119 -17.57 -7.97 31.19
C LEU A 119 -17.24 -9.24 30.39
N ILE A 120 -16.36 -9.12 29.39
CA ILE A 120 -15.81 -10.26 28.63
C ILE A 120 -15.12 -11.22 29.59
N GLU A 121 -14.14 -10.76 30.36
CA GLU A 121 -13.40 -11.66 31.25
C GLU A 121 -14.29 -12.36 32.28
N GLN A 122 -15.33 -11.68 32.78
CA GLN A 122 -16.34 -12.29 33.66
C GLN A 122 -17.12 -13.40 32.95
N GLY A 123 -17.68 -13.14 31.76
CA GLY A 123 -18.44 -14.14 31.00
C GLY A 123 -17.58 -15.33 30.55
N TRP A 124 -16.31 -15.07 30.22
CA TRP A 124 -15.34 -16.12 29.91
C TRP A 124 -14.97 -16.94 31.15
N THR A 125 -14.80 -16.30 32.31
CA THR A 125 -14.52 -16.99 33.57
C THR A 125 -15.67 -17.90 34.00
N GLU A 126 -16.91 -17.45 33.80
CA GLU A 126 -18.12 -18.23 34.12
C GLU A 126 -18.24 -19.48 33.24
N LYS A 127 -18.00 -19.36 31.93
CA LYS A 127 -18.14 -20.48 30.99
C LYS A 127 -16.94 -21.41 30.95
N PHE A 128 -15.72 -20.88 31.05
CA PHE A 128 -14.48 -21.60 30.73
C PHE A 128 -13.47 -21.63 31.90
N GLY A 129 -13.81 -21.06 33.05
CA GLY A 129 -12.92 -20.98 34.20
C GLY A 129 -11.89 -19.84 34.08
N ASN A 130 -11.06 -19.71 35.12
CA ASN A 130 -10.17 -18.56 35.25
C ASN A 130 -9.08 -18.53 34.15
N LEU A 131 -8.54 -17.35 33.87
CA LEU A 131 -7.51 -17.17 32.83
C LEU A 131 -6.30 -18.10 32.99
N LYS A 132 -5.82 -18.30 34.22
CA LYS A 132 -4.64 -19.15 34.49
C LYS A 132 -4.89 -20.60 34.11
N GLN A 133 -6.06 -21.14 34.42
CA GLN A 133 -6.46 -22.49 34.05
C GLN A 133 -6.60 -22.62 32.53
N ARG A 134 -7.23 -21.63 31.88
CA ARG A 134 -7.37 -21.61 30.41
C ARG A 134 -6.02 -21.61 29.69
N GLN A 135 -5.05 -20.87 30.22
CA GLN A 135 -3.70 -20.79 29.64
C GLN A 135 -2.81 -22.01 29.96
N GLN A 136 -3.20 -22.86 30.90
CA GLN A 136 -2.43 -24.05 31.29
C GLN A 136 -2.58 -25.22 30.30
N TYR A 137 -3.67 -25.26 29.53
CA TYR A 137 -3.98 -26.35 28.61
C TYR A 137 -3.92 -25.89 27.15
N ASN A 138 -3.20 -26.64 26.31
CA ASN A 138 -3.08 -26.34 24.88
C ASN A 138 -4.28 -26.83 24.06
N PHE A 139 -5.04 -27.79 24.59
CA PHE A 139 -6.20 -28.37 23.93
C PHE A 139 -7.37 -28.41 24.91
N TYR A 140 -8.50 -27.84 24.50
CA TYR A 140 -9.73 -27.78 25.28
C TYR A 140 -10.89 -28.28 24.40
N SER A 141 -11.58 -29.32 24.85
CA SER A 141 -12.80 -29.80 24.20
C SER A 141 -14.00 -29.06 24.80
N VAL A 142 -14.68 -28.27 23.97
CA VAL A 142 -15.84 -27.48 24.40
C VAL A 142 -17.05 -28.40 24.50
N LYS A 143 -17.64 -28.50 25.69
CA LYS A 143 -18.91 -29.23 25.86
C LYS A 143 -20.06 -28.48 25.19
N PRO A 144 -21.10 -29.17 24.69
CA PRO A 144 -22.23 -28.52 24.03
C PRO A 144 -22.87 -27.38 24.83
N GLU A 145 -22.92 -27.52 26.16
CA GLU A 145 -23.52 -26.51 27.06
C GLU A 145 -22.64 -25.26 27.23
N GLN A 146 -21.34 -25.37 26.94
CA GLN A 146 -20.37 -24.27 27.00
C GLN A 146 -20.25 -23.51 25.68
N ASN A 147 -20.97 -23.92 24.64
CA ASN A 147 -20.93 -23.24 23.35
C ASN A 147 -21.38 -21.77 23.47
N LEU A 148 -20.83 -20.92 22.60
CA LEU A 148 -21.18 -19.51 22.55
C LEU A 148 -22.49 -19.34 21.77
N GLU A 149 -23.43 -18.66 22.37
CA GLU A 149 -24.67 -18.27 21.69
C GLU A 149 -24.41 -17.15 20.68
N ASN A 150 -25.22 -17.10 19.61
CA ASN A 150 -25.04 -16.18 18.48
C ASN A 150 -25.01 -14.70 18.87
N ASP A 151 -25.68 -14.33 19.96
CA ASP A 151 -25.82 -12.98 20.50
C ASP A 151 -25.03 -12.77 21.82
N PHE A 152 -24.14 -13.70 22.20
CA PHE A 152 -23.40 -13.67 23.47
C PHE A 152 -22.75 -12.31 23.75
N ALA A 153 -21.97 -11.79 22.78
CA ALA A 153 -21.29 -10.50 22.93
C ALA A 153 -22.28 -9.32 23.05
N GLN A 154 -23.41 -9.37 22.32
CA GLN A 154 -24.41 -8.30 22.32
C GLN A 154 -25.13 -8.23 23.67
N ARG A 155 -25.47 -9.38 24.27
CA ARG A 155 -26.07 -9.41 25.61
C ARG A 155 -25.08 -8.98 26.68
N LEU A 156 -23.81 -9.34 26.52
CA LEU A 156 -22.77 -8.99 27.46
C LEU A 156 -22.58 -7.47 27.56
N PHE A 157 -22.60 -6.76 26.42
CA PHE A 157 -22.46 -5.30 26.37
C PHE A 157 -23.76 -4.52 26.63
N LYS A 158 -24.90 -5.20 26.76
CA LYS A 158 -26.18 -4.58 27.18
C LYS A 158 -26.34 -4.51 28.71
N LYS A 159 -25.48 -5.18 29.48
CA LYS A 159 -25.39 -5.07 30.95
C LYS A 159 -24.61 -3.81 31.35
#